data_AF-A0A8J3IZH8-F1
#
_entry.id   AF-A0A8J3IZH8-F1
#
_cell.length_a   1.000
_cell.length_b   1.000
_cell.length_c   1.000
_cell.angle_alpha   90.00
_cell.angle_beta   90.00
_cell.angle_gamma   90.00
#
_symmetry.space_group_name_H-M   'P 1'
#
loop_
_entity.id
_entity.type
_entity.pdbx_description
1 polymer ?
#
loop_
_entity_poly.entity_id
_entity_poly.type
_entity_poly.pdbx_seq_one_letter_code
_entity_poly.pdbx_strand_id
1 'polypeptide(L)'
;MRIEVTIDDPPPLLYTQEKTGKEDAMANEEHLKIIRQGVEIWDEWRKKYSDVKPNLKGAILYSTNLRGANLSNTDLSDADLNEADLRGADLSDADLSGANLSIASLSYANLRWAKLIFAILHSTNLRGADLSNANLSNANLNSTDLNSADLNNANLDGANLRSANLINTDLSYTKVQRTIFGNVDLRHVKGLEKVKHNGPSTIGIDTLVRSEGVIPEIFLRGAGVPDIIIAYARSLVANPIEYYTCFLSYSSKDEAFAERLHADLQSKGVRCWFAPEDLRIGEKFWHRIDESIRIYDRLMVVLSEHSVTSEWVEREVMAAFEKESKRKMTVLFPIRLDDSIMQLDPMPPWASDIKRQRHIGDFRQWKNHDVYQKAFKRLLRDLQPEKTPKGE
;
A
#
# COMPACT_ATOMS: atom_id res chain seq x y z
N MET A 1 31.85 30.58 -49.30
CA MET A 1 32.05 29.76 -48.10
C MET A 1 30.75 29.81 -47.30
N ARG A 2 29.89 28.81 -47.49
CA ARG A 2 28.70 28.48 -46.68
C ARG A 2 28.57 26.97 -46.81
N ILE A 3 28.74 26.27 -45.70
CA ILE A 3 28.65 24.81 -45.63
C ILE A 3 27.21 24.53 -45.20
N GLU A 4 26.42 23.90 -46.06
CA GLU A 4 25.12 23.32 -45.68
C GLU A 4 25.39 21.92 -45.14
N VAL A 5 24.99 21.68 -43.88
CA VAL A 5 25.02 20.37 -43.24
C VAL A 5 23.59 19.82 -43.33
N THR A 6 23.38 18.85 -44.21
CA THR A 6 22.17 18.01 -44.22
C THR A 6 22.28 16.97 -43.11
N ILE A 7 21.30 16.98 -42.19
CA ILE A 7 21.13 15.94 -41.17
C ILE A 7 20.32 14.83 -41.83
N ASP A 8 20.98 13.72 -42.20
CA ASP A 8 20.30 12.48 -42.58
C ASP A 8 19.80 11.78 -41.31
N ASP A 9 18.49 11.51 -41.25
CA ASP A 9 17.89 10.67 -40.21
C ASP A 9 18.46 9.24 -40.29
N PRO A 10 18.88 8.62 -39.18
CA PRO A 10 19.34 7.24 -39.19
C PRO A 10 18.17 6.28 -39.46
N PRO A 11 18.39 5.17 -40.20
CA PRO A 11 17.34 4.21 -40.50
C PRO A 11 16.85 3.49 -39.23
N PRO A 12 15.59 3.04 -39.20
CA PRO A 12 15.05 2.33 -38.05
C PRO A 12 15.83 1.03 -37.82
N LEU A 13 16.36 0.88 -36.60
CA LEU A 13 16.98 -0.36 -36.13
C LEU A 13 15.91 -1.46 -36.08
N LEU A 14 15.83 -2.26 -37.15
CA LEU A 14 15.22 -3.58 -37.12
C LEU A 14 16.06 -4.46 -36.19
N TYR A 15 15.68 -4.53 -34.91
CA TYR A 15 16.12 -5.57 -34.00
C TYR A 15 15.50 -6.91 -34.44
N THR A 16 16.12 -7.56 -35.44
CA THR A 16 15.99 -9.00 -35.60
C THR A 16 16.88 -9.66 -34.55
N GLN A 17 16.34 -9.88 -33.34
CA GLN A 17 16.97 -10.81 -32.42
C GLN A 17 16.80 -12.23 -32.97
N GLU A 18 17.91 -12.80 -33.40
CA GLU A 18 18.08 -14.24 -33.54
C GLU A 18 17.70 -14.90 -32.21
N LYS A 19 16.52 -15.54 -32.19
CA LYS A 19 16.12 -16.46 -31.12
C LYS A 19 17.07 -17.65 -31.13
N THR A 20 18.14 -17.55 -30.35
CA THR A 20 19.00 -18.69 -30.03
C THR A 20 18.39 -19.43 -28.86
N GLY A 21 18.16 -20.73 -29.06
CA GLY A 21 17.36 -21.61 -28.21
C GLY A 21 17.79 -21.67 -26.75
N LYS A 22 16.91 -21.15 -25.89
CA LYS A 22 16.45 -21.81 -24.68
C LYS A 22 14.94 -21.66 -24.69
N GLU A 23 14.21 -22.74 -24.94
CA GLU A 23 12.81 -22.78 -24.54
C GLU A 23 12.80 -22.55 -23.03
N ASP A 24 12.29 -21.40 -22.59
CA ASP A 24 11.99 -21.15 -21.19
C ASP A 24 10.94 -22.18 -20.78
N ALA A 25 11.40 -23.31 -20.24
CA ALA A 25 10.58 -24.48 -20.00
C ALA A 25 9.39 -24.11 -19.11
N MET A 26 8.19 -24.22 -19.67
CA MET A 26 6.93 -24.09 -18.94
C MET A 26 6.83 -25.15 -17.83
N ALA A 27 5.89 -24.96 -16.91
CA ALA A 27 5.55 -25.95 -15.89
C ALA A 27 5.39 -27.35 -16.49
N ASN A 28 5.88 -28.36 -15.77
CA ASN A 28 5.72 -29.74 -16.17
C ASN A 28 4.23 -30.15 -16.04
N GLU A 29 3.65 -30.66 -17.12
CA GLU A 29 2.22 -30.98 -17.18
C GLU A 29 1.79 -32.03 -16.15
N GLU A 30 2.63 -33.02 -15.86
CA GLU A 30 2.33 -34.05 -14.89
C GLU A 30 2.34 -33.50 -13.47
N HIS A 31 3.34 -32.67 -13.11
CA HIS A 31 3.37 -32.00 -11.81
C HIS A 31 2.15 -31.09 -11.62
N LEU A 32 1.75 -30.35 -12.67
CA LEU A 32 0.54 -29.53 -12.68
C LEU A 32 -0.73 -30.36 -12.47
N LYS A 33 -0.86 -31.51 -13.15
CA LYS A 33 -2.01 -32.41 -12.98
C LYS A 33 -2.08 -32.95 -11.55
N ILE A 34 -0.94 -33.28 -10.95
CA ILE A 34 -0.88 -33.81 -9.58
C ILE A 34 -1.30 -32.74 -8.57
N ILE A 35 -0.71 -31.55 -8.62
CA ILE A 35 -1.03 -30.49 -7.64
C ILE A 35 -2.49 -30.04 -7.73
N ARG A 36 -3.07 -30.05 -8.93
CA ARG A 36 -4.49 -29.72 -9.16
C ARG A 36 -5.46 -30.77 -8.62
N GLN A 37 -5.00 -31.99 -8.33
CA GLN A 37 -5.82 -33.00 -7.67
C GLN A 37 -5.92 -32.78 -6.15
N GLY A 38 -5.13 -31.86 -5.58
CA GLY A 38 -5.19 -31.45 -4.19
C GLY A 38 -3.93 -31.76 -3.40
N VAL A 39 -3.81 -31.11 -2.24
CA VAL A 39 -2.60 -31.15 -1.39
C VAL A 39 -2.27 -32.57 -0.92
N GLU A 40 -3.27 -33.38 -0.58
CA GLU A 40 -3.05 -34.76 -0.11
C GLU A 40 -2.33 -35.62 -1.16
N ILE A 41 -2.82 -35.57 -2.41
CA ILE A 41 -2.25 -36.32 -3.54
C ILE A 41 -0.87 -35.77 -3.90
N TRP A 42 -0.71 -34.44 -3.87
CA TRP A 42 0.59 -33.80 -4.06
C TRP A 42 1.62 -34.26 -3.02
N ASP A 43 1.26 -34.25 -1.74
CA ASP A 43 2.16 -34.61 -0.65
C ASP A 43 2.49 -36.10 -0.65
N GLU A 44 1.56 -36.98 -1.03
CA GLU A 44 1.84 -38.39 -1.27
C GLU A 44 2.82 -38.61 -2.42
N TRP A 45 2.63 -37.89 -3.54
CA TRP A 45 3.55 -37.91 -4.66
C TRP A 45 4.94 -37.42 -4.24
N ARG A 46 5.02 -36.32 -3.48
CA ARG A 46 6.27 -35.79 -2.93
C ARG A 46 7.01 -36.78 -2.02
N LYS A 47 6.28 -37.57 -1.22
CA LYS A 47 6.88 -38.63 -0.39
C LYS A 47 7.45 -39.76 -1.25
N LYS A 48 6.77 -40.12 -2.34
CA LYS A 48 7.21 -41.21 -3.24
C LYS A 48 8.37 -40.79 -4.15
N TYR A 49 8.43 -39.52 -4.53
CA TYR A 49 9.40 -38.98 -5.48
C TYR A 49 10.23 -37.84 -4.84
N SER A 50 10.81 -38.09 -3.66
CA SER A 50 11.53 -37.07 -2.87
C SER A 50 12.75 -36.46 -3.58
N ASP A 51 13.35 -37.20 -4.51
CA ASP A 51 14.52 -36.75 -5.28
C ASP A 51 14.13 -35.89 -6.49
N VAL A 52 12.83 -35.84 -6.83
CA VAL A 52 12.35 -35.08 -7.98
C VAL A 52 12.14 -33.62 -7.56
N LYS A 53 12.88 -32.71 -8.20
CA LYS A 53 12.62 -31.28 -8.12
C LYS A 53 11.37 -30.93 -8.95
N PRO A 54 10.24 -30.54 -8.34
CA PRO A 54 9.04 -30.28 -9.12
C PRO A 54 9.17 -28.94 -9.83
N ASN A 55 8.72 -28.92 -11.08
CA ASN A 55 8.66 -27.75 -11.93
C ASN A 55 7.20 -27.32 -12.13
N LEU A 56 6.85 -26.19 -11.53
CA LEU A 56 5.59 -25.46 -11.64
C LEU A 56 5.86 -24.01 -12.14
N LYS A 57 6.93 -23.79 -12.91
CA LYS A 57 7.28 -22.48 -13.47
C LYS A 57 6.15 -21.92 -14.34
N GLY A 58 5.73 -20.69 -14.08
CA GLY A 58 4.62 -20.04 -14.79
C GLY A 58 3.26 -20.70 -14.57
N ALA A 59 3.12 -21.57 -13.57
CA ALA A 59 1.87 -22.24 -13.28
C ALA A 59 0.77 -21.23 -12.88
N ILE A 60 -0.43 -21.43 -13.41
CA ILE A 60 -1.62 -20.70 -12.99
C ILE A 60 -2.25 -21.46 -11.82
N LEU A 61 -2.07 -20.91 -10.61
CA LEU A 61 -2.48 -21.45 -9.32
C LEU A 61 -3.25 -20.40 -8.48
N TYR A 62 -3.84 -19.40 -9.13
CA TYR A 62 -4.64 -18.35 -8.47
C TYR A 62 -5.78 -18.97 -7.64
N SER A 63 -6.06 -18.39 -6.48
CA SER A 63 -7.10 -18.78 -5.52
C SER A 63 -7.09 -20.28 -5.16
N THR A 64 -5.96 -20.99 -5.33
CA THR A 64 -5.84 -22.43 -5.08
C THR A 64 -5.60 -22.68 -3.59
N ASN A 65 -6.20 -23.75 -3.05
CA ASN A 65 -5.90 -24.22 -1.69
C ASN A 65 -4.65 -25.11 -1.70
N LEU A 66 -3.54 -24.57 -1.22
CA LEU A 66 -2.24 -25.22 -1.04
C LEU A 66 -1.83 -25.23 0.45
N ARG A 67 -2.80 -25.17 1.36
CA ARG A 67 -2.57 -25.10 2.80
C ARG A 67 -1.80 -26.33 3.28
N GLY A 68 -0.67 -26.09 3.94
CA GLY A 68 0.19 -27.16 4.46
C GLY A 68 0.95 -27.97 3.41
N ALA A 69 0.85 -27.62 2.12
CA ALA A 69 1.48 -28.39 1.05
C ALA A 69 3.02 -28.40 1.16
N ASN A 70 3.63 -29.54 0.83
CA ASN A 70 5.07 -29.66 0.69
C ASN A 70 5.51 -29.18 -0.71
N LEU A 71 5.81 -27.90 -0.83
CA LEU A 71 6.33 -27.23 -2.02
C LEU A 71 7.85 -26.99 -1.94
N SER A 72 8.55 -27.62 -0.99
CA SER A 72 9.99 -27.41 -0.81
C SER A 72 10.78 -27.77 -2.08
N ASN A 73 11.83 -27.00 -2.37
CA ASN A 73 12.65 -27.13 -3.58
C ASN A 73 11.87 -27.00 -4.91
N THR A 74 10.61 -26.60 -4.91
CA THR A 74 9.81 -26.46 -6.14
C THR A 74 10.23 -25.23 -6.92
N ASP A 75 10.33 -25.36 -8.24
CA ASP A 75 10.41 -24.21 -9.14
C ASP A 75 9.00 -23.67 -9.38
N LEU A 76 8.67 -22.56 -8.73
CA LEU A 76 7.44 -21.77 -8.86
C LEU A 76 7.77 -20.39 -9.49
N SER A 77 8.91 -20.26 -10.19
CA SER A 77 9.28 -19.00 -10.81
C SER A 77 8.20 -18.55 -11.79
N ASP A 78 7.88 -17.27 -11.81
CA ASP A 78 6.83 -16.66 -12.63
C ASP A 78 5.41 -17.25 -12.43
N ALA A 79 5.17 -18.08 -11.41
CA ALA A 79 3.86 -18.66 -11.14
C ALA A 79 2.85 -17.60 -10.67
N ASP A 80 1.59 -17.75 -11.05
CA ASP A 80 0.48 -16.95 -10.54
C ASP A 80 -0.18 -17.65 -9.35
N LEU A 81 0.14 -17.17 -8.16
CA LEU A 81 -0.35 -17.63 -6.85
C LEU A 81 -1.22 -16.55 -6.19
N ASN A 82 -1.76 -15.61 -6.97
CA ASN A 82 -2.62 -14.56 -6.45
C ASN A 82 -3.79 -15.17 -5.66
N GLU A 83 -4.05 -14.64 -4.46
CA GLU A 83 -5.11 -15.13 -3.56
C GLU A 83 -5.00 -16.62 -3.12
N ALA A 84 -3.88 -17.31 -3.41
CA ALA A 84 -3.71 -18.70 -2.98
C ALA A 84 -3.65 -18.84 -1.45
N ASP A 85 -4.21 -19.92 -0.93
CA ASP A 85 -4.08 -20.29 0.49
C ASP A 85 -2.88 -21.22 0.66
N LEU A 86 -1.77 -20.68 1.16
CA LEU A 86 -0.49 -21.35 1.40
C LEU A 86 -0.16 -21.40 2.90
N ARG A 87 -1.18 -21.28 3.78
CA ARG A 87 -0.96 -21.23 5.23
C ARG A 87 -0.25 -22.49 5.71
N GLY A 88 0.86 -22.32 6.42
CA GLY A 88 1.68 -23.44 6.91
C GLY A 88 2.32 -24.31 5.83
N ALA A 89 2.31 -23.91 4.55
CA ALA A 89 2.99 -24.64 3.50
C ALA A 89 4.51 -24.64 3.72
N ASP A 90 5.17 -25.71 3.28
CA ASP A 90 6.62 -25.78 3.24
C ASP A 90 7.13 -25.36 1.86
N LEU A 91 7.70 -24.18 1.78
CA LEU A 91 8.31 -23.55 0.60
C LEU A 91 9.83 -23.40 0.78
N SER A 92 10.43 -24.15 1.70
CA SER A 92 11.88 -24.10 1.90
C SER A 92 12.64 -24.42 0.60
N ASP A 93 13.67 -23.63 0.31
CA ASP A 93 14.47 -23.73 -0.92
C ASP A 93 13.69 -23.60 -2.25
N ALA A 94 12.41 -23.19 -2.20
CA ALA A 94 11.61 -22.98 -3.41
C ALA A 94 12.10 -21.77 -4.21
N ASP A 95 11.97 -21.84 -5.53
CA ASP A 95 12.20 -20.70 -6.42
C ASP A 95 10.86 -20.04 -6.75
N LEU A 96 10.58 -18.88 -6.16
CA LEU A 96 9.41 -18.04 -6.37
C LEU A 96 9.80 -16.74 -7.08
N SER A 97 10.93 -16.73 -7.80
CA SER A 97 11.40 -15.54 -8.50
C SER A 97 10.36 -15.09 -9.52
N GLY A 98 9.98 -13.81 -9.50
CA GLY A 98 8.95 -13.25 -10.38
C GLY A 98 7.51 -13.72 -10.11
N ALA A 99 7.28 -14.61 -9.14
CA ALA A 99 5.95 -15.13 -8.85
C ALA A 99 5.00 -14.02 -8.34
N ASN A 100 3.74 -14.10 -8.75
CA ASN A 100 2.68 -13.25 -8.24
C ASN A 100 1.99 -13.89 -7.03
N LEU A 101 2.27 -13.38 -5.84
CA LEU A 101 1.70 -13.83 -4.56
C LEU A 101 0.75 -12.78 -3.96
N SER A 102 0.30 -11.81 -4.77
CA SER A 102 -0.55 -10.73 -4.29
C SER A 102 -1.77 -11.28 -3.56
N ILE A 103 -2.09 -10.75 -2.38
CA ILE A 103 -3.28 -11.15 -1.57
C ILE A 103 -3.24 -12.63 -1.09
N ALA A 104 -2.18 -13.39 -1.38
CA ALA A 104 -2.05 -14.76 -0.92
C ALA A 104 -1.89 -14.85 0.61
N SER A 105 -2.25 -16.01 1.17
CA SER A 105 -2.14 -16.28 2.60
C SER A 105 -1.04 -17.28 2.89
N LEU A 106 0.12 -16.80 3.36
CA LEU A 106 1.30 -17.58 3.73
C LEU A 106 1.55 -17.56 5.24
N SER A 107 0.53 -17.33 6.07
CA SER A 107 0.72 -17.26 7.52
C SER A 107 1.33 -18.58 8.04
N TYR A 108 2.40 -18.48 8.84
CA TYR A 108 3.16 -19.60 9.39
C TYR A 108 3.80 -20.54 8.35
N ALA A 109 3.93 -20.12 7.08
CA ALA A 109 4.64 -20.89 6.07
C ALA A 109 6.15 -20.92 6.34
N ASN A 110 6.81 -22.00 5.92
CA ASN A 110 8.26 -22.12 5.93
C ASN A 110 8.82 -21.66 4.57
N LEU A 111 9.51 -20.54 4.53
CA LEU A 111 10.14 -19.95 3.35
C LEU A 111 11.68 -19.85 3.51
N ARG A 112 12.26 -20.64 4.42
CA ARG A 112 13.70 -20.66 4.65
C ARG A 112 14.44 -20.90 3.33
N TRP A 113 15.46 -20.08 3.06
CA TRP A 113 16.27 -20.17 1.84
C TRP A 113 15.52 -20.00 0.50
N ALA A 114 14.22 -19.65 0.53
CA ALA A 114 13.45 -19.45 -0.69
C ALA A 114 13.98 -18.25 -1.50
N LYS A 115 13.87 -18.34 -2.82
CA LYS A 115 14.16 -17.22 -3.72
C LYS A 115 12.87 -16.51 -4.08
N LEU A 116 12.74 -15.25 -3.68
CA LEU A 116 11.60 -14.37 -3.93
C LEU A 116 12.05 -13.14 -4.74
N ILE A 117 13.04 -13.32 -5.60
CA ILE A 117 13.66 -12.22 -6.36
C ILE A 117 12.59 -11.65 -7.32
N PHE A 118 12.35 -10.35 -7.27
CA PHE A 118 11.26 -9.70 -8.04
C PHE A 118 9.84 -10.23 -7.76
N ALA A 119 9.62 -11.03 -6.71
CA ALA A 119 8.30 -11.53 -6.39
C ALA A 119 7.32 -10.40 -6.03
N ILE A 120 6.05 -10.55 -6.40
CA ILE A 120 4.99 -9.59 -6.10
C ILE A 120 4.21 -10.09 -4.87
N LEU A 121 4.47 -9.48 -3.71
CA LEU A 121 3.89 -9.85 -2.40
C LEU A 121 2.93 -8.77 -1.88
N HIS A 122 2.30 -8.01 -2.78
CA HIS A 122 1.42 -6.90 -2.39
C HIS A 122 0.21 -7.43 -1.61
N SER A 123 -0.04 -6.87 -0.42
CA SER A 123 -1.15 -7.25 0.46
C SER A 123 -1.17 -8.74 0.85
N THR A 124 -0.03 -9.42 0.75
CA THR A 124 0.12 -10.82 1.15
C THR A 124 0.15 -10.94 2.68
N ASN A 125 -0.42 -12.01 3.22
CA ASN A 125 -0.31 -12.34 4.65
C ASN A 125 0.87 -13.29 4.89
N LEU A 126 1.95 -12.78 5.46
CA LEU A 126 3.16 -13.53 5.87
C LEU A 126 3.30 -13.60 7.40
N ARG A 127 2.20 -13.43 8.15
CA ARG A 127 2.23 -13.43 9.61
C ARG A 127 2.86 -14.72 10.14
N GLY A 128 3.90 -14.58 10.96
CA GLY A 128 4.59 -15.71 11.60
C GLY A 128 5.33 -16.64 10.64
N ALA A 129 5.52 -16.27 9.37
CA ALA A 129 6.29 -17.06 8.42
C ALA A 129 7.79 -17.04 8.75
N ASP A 130 8.49 -18.14 8.47
CA ASP A 130 9.95 -18.22 8.55
C ASP A 130 10.56 -17.91 7.18
N LEU A 131 11.05 -16.70 6.99
CA LEU A 131 11.79 -16.23 5.81
C LEU A 131 13.30 -16.17 6.07
N SER A 132 13.80 -16.88 7.08
CA SER A 132 15.22 -16.79 7.43
C SER A 132 16.09 -17.26 6.26
N ASN A 133 17.12 -16.47 5.94
CA ASN A 133 18.01 -16.66 4.80
C ASN A 133 17.34 -16.60 3.40
N ALA A 134 16.08 -16.20 3.30
CA ALA A 134 15.42 -16.03 2.01
C ALA A 134 16.00 -14.85 1.21
N ASN A 135 15.93 -14.92 -0.11
CA ASN A 135 16.33 -13.83 -0.99
C ASN A 135 15.11 -13.09 -1.55
N LEU A 136 14.76 -11.96 -0.95
CA LEU A 136 13.65 -11.08 -1.36
C LEU A 136 14.15 -9.84 -2.14
N SER A 137 15.33 -9.92 -2.77
CA SER A 137 15.87 -8.76 -3.49
C SER A 137 14.91 -8.28 -4.57
N ASN A 138 14.64 -6.98 -4.61
CA ASN A 138 13.68 -6.32 -5.51
C ASN A 138 12.22 -6.81 -5.38
N ALA A 139 11.86 -7.54 -4.32
CA ALA A 139 10.48 -7.96 -4.09
C ALA A 139 9.58 -6.77 -3.74
N ASN A 140 8.31 -6.83 -4.16
CA ASN A 140 7.30 -5.85 -3.79
C ASN A 140 6.49 -6.34 -2.58
N LEU A 141 6.87 -5.88 -1.38
CA LEU A 141 6.22 -6.20 -0.09
C LEU A 141 5.27 -5.08 0.37
N ASN A 142 4.69 -4.32 -0.58
CA ASN A 142 3.82 -3.21 -0.25
C ASN A 142 2.55 -3.71 0.46
N SER A 143 2.26 -3.19 1.65
CA SER A 143 1.09 -3.53 2.46
C SER A 143 1.02 -5.00 2.90
N THR A 144 2.15 -5.71 2.87
CA THR A 144 2.27 -7.09 3.36
C THR A 144 2.15 -7.15 4.88
N ASP A 145 1.44 -8.15 5.41
CA ASP A 145 1.45 -8.45 6.84
C ASP A 145 2.64 -9.34 7.20
N LEU A 146 3.69 -8.76 7.76
CA LEU A 146 4.89 -9.47 8.24
C LEU A 146 4.90 -9.66 9.76
N ASN A 147 3.76 -9.48 10.42
CA ASN A 147 3.68 -9.55 11.89
C ASN A 147 4.31 -10.84 12.41
N SER A 148 5.27 -10.72 13.32
CA SER A 148 5.97 -11.86 13.93
C SER A 148 6.73 -12.78 12.95
N ALA A 149 6.95 -12.36 11.70
CA ALA A 149 7.75 -13.10 10.73
C ALA A 149 9.25 -13.06 11.08
N ASP A 150 9.98 -14.10 10.70
CA ASP A 150 11.44 -14.19 10.85
C ASP A 150 12.12 -13.87 9.51
N LEU A 151 12.82 -12.75 9.41
CA LEU A 151 13.61 -12.33 8.25
C LEU A 151 15.12 -12.36 8.55
N ASN A 152 15.53 -13.12 9.58
CA ASN A 152 16.93 -13.24 10.00
C ASN A 152 17.82 -13.67 8.82
N ASN A 153 18.92 -12.94 8.59
CA ASN A 153 19.85 -13.16 7.47
C ASN A 153 19.22 -13.11 6.06
N ALA A 154 17.97 -12.67 5.91
CA ALA A 154 17.36 -12.50 4.59
C ALA A 154 18.03 -11.38 3.77
N ASN A 155 17.78 -11.36 2.46
CA ASN A 155 18.20 -10.27 1.58
C ASN A 155 16.99 -9.44 1.14
N LEU A 156 16.97 -8.16 1.50
CA LEU A 156 15.94 -7.18 1.14
C LEU A 156 16.48 -6.06 0.24
N ASP A 157 17.64 -6.24 -0.39
CA ASP A 157 18.21 -5.26 -1.30
C ASP A 157 17.19 -4.92 -2.42
N GLY A 158 16.83 -3.64 -2.56
CA GLY A 158 15.85 -3.13 -3.52
C GLY A 158 14.39 -3.44 -3.19
N ALA A 159 14.09 -4.09 -2.06
CA ALA A 159 12.73 -4.46 -1.71
C ALA A 159 11.88 -3.24 -1.29
N ASN A 160 10.59 -3.29 -1.60
CA ASN A 160 9.63 -2.25 -1.22
C ASN A 160 8.78 -2.69 -0.03
N LEU A 161 9.08 -2.21 1.18
CA LEU A 161 8.32 -2.51 2.41
C LEU A 161 7.29 -1.42 2.73
N ARG A 162 6.88 -0.59 1.76
CA ARG A 162 5.92 0.49 2.04
C ARG A 162 4.64 -0.07 2.69
N SER A 163 4.13 0.59 3.73
CA SER A 163 2.91 0.22 4.45
C SER A 163 2.91 -1.20 5.04
N ALA A 164 4.03 -1.94 5.06
CA ALA A 164 4.10 -3.28 5.60
C ALA A 164 3.91 -3.29 7.13
N ASN A 165 3.21 -4.29 7.65
CA ASN A 165 3.09 -4.50 9.08
C ASN A 165 4.31 -5.28 9.61
N LEU A 166 5.25 -4.58 10.23
CA LEU A 166 6.52 -5.15 10.74
C LEU A 166 6.50 -5.43 12.26
N ILE A 167 5.34 -5.40 12.92
CA ILE A 167 5.27 -5.59 14.37
C ILE A 167 5.83 -6.97 14.75
N ASN A 168 6.80 -7.01 15.67
CA ASN A 168 7.49 -8.21 16.16
C ASN A 168 8.30 -8.99 15.10
N THR A 169 8.47 -8.44 13.90
CA THR A 169 9.32 -9.02 12.85
C THR A 169 10.79 -8.99 13.27
N ASP A 170 11.55 -10.04 12.98
CA ASP A 170 13.00 -10.08 13.22
C ASP A 170 13.78 -9.73 11.95
N LEU A 171 14.48 -8.59 11.96
CA LEU A 171 15.37 -8.13 10.87
C LEU A 171 16.86 -8.31 11.21
N SER A 172 17.19 -9.13 12.22
CA SER A 172 18.58 -9.37 12.60
C SER A 172 19.40 -9.88 11.42
N TYR A 173 20.52 -9.22 11.12
CA TYR A 173 21.46 -9.58 10.05
C TYR A 173 20.90 -9.56 8.63
N THR A 174 19.67 -9.05 8.45
CA THR A 174 19.07 -8.84 7.13
C THR A 174 19.91 -7.84 6.34
N LYS A 175 20.06 -8.08 5.03
CA LYS A 175 20.77 -7.17 4.13
C LYS A 175 19.80 -6.16 3.53
N VAL A 176 20.17 -4.89 3.55
CA VAL A 176 19.37 -3.80 2.96
C VAL A 176 20.26 -2.85 2.16
N GLN A 177 19.74 -2.41 1.02
CA GLN A 177 20.25 -1.35 0.17
C GLN A 177 19.13 -0.98 -0.79
N ARG A 178 18.87 0.31 -1.01
CA ARG A 178 17.73 0.78 -1.83
C ARG A 178 16.39 0.19 -1.38
N THR A 179 16.30 -0.28 -0.14
CA THR A 179 15.08 -0.80 0.46
C THR A 179 14.20 0.37 0.88
N ILE A 180 12.89 0.27 0.67
CA ILE A 180 11.94 1.35 0.99
C ILE A 180 11.23 1.05 2.30
N PHE A 181 11.57 1.77 3.37
CA PHE A 181 10.84 1.82 4.63
C PHE A 181 9.96 3.08 4.64
N GLY A 182 8.78 2.98 4.02
CA GLY A 182 7.78 4.04 3.98
C GLY A 182 6.50 3.59 4.67
N ASN A 183 5.88 4.47 5.45
CA ASN A 183 4.67 4.25 6.20
C ASN A 183 4.69 3.01 7.12
N VAL A 184 5.85 2.66 7.68
CA VAL A 184 6.02 1.49 8.56
C VAL A 184 6.28 1.89 10.01
N ASP A 185 5.93 1.01 10.95
CA ASP A 185 6.24 1.14 12.37
C ASP A 185 7.44 0.26 12.71
N LEU A 186 8.54 0.87 13.12
CA LEU A 186 9.79 0.19 13.45
C LEU A 186 9.99 -0.03 14.96
N ARG A 187 9.08 0.43 15.83
CA ARG A 187 9.26 0.38 17.31
C ARG A 187 9.43 -1.03 17.85
N HIS A 188 8.71 -1.98 17.25
CA HIS A 188 8.65 -3.38 17.69
C HIS A 188 9.41 -4.33 16.77
N VAL A 189 10.20 -3.80 15.83
CA VAL A 189 11.04 -4.61 14.96
C VAL A 189 12.30 -5.01 15.74
N LYS A 190 12.61 -6.30 15.72
CA LYS A 190 13.77 -6.85 16.43
C LYS A 190 15.01 -6.76 15.54
N GLY A 191 16.16 -6.50 16.16
CA GLY A 191 17.45 -6.61 15.48
C GLY A 191 17.78 -5.50 14.48
N LEU A 192 17.09 -4.35 14.54
CA LEU A 192 17.39 -3.19 13.69
C LEU A 192 18.86 -2.75 13.81
N GLU A 193 19.43 -2.85 15.00
CA GLU A 193 20.85 -2.55 15.26
C GLU A 193 21.83 -3.54 14.61
N LYS A 194 21.36 -4.69 14.15
CA LYS A 194 22.14 -5.76 13.52
C LYS A 194 21.94 -5.84 12.00
N VAL A 195 21.08 -4.98 11.44
CA VAL A 195 20.84 -4.92 9.99
C VAL A 195 22.15 -4.59 9.26
N LYS A 196 22.40 -5.28 8.15
CA LYS A 196 23.58 -5.09 7.30
C LYS A 196 23.21 -4.14 6.17
N HIS A 197 23.78 -2.93 6.21
CA HIS A 197 23.54 -1.93 5.18
C HIS A 197 24.57 -2.05 4.06
N ASN A 198 24.17 -2.57 2.90
CA ASN A 198 25.01 -2.63 1.69
C ASN A 198 25.01 -1.30 0.92
N GLY A 199 24.14 -0.36 1.31
CA GLY A 199 24.05 0.99 0.78
C GLY A 199 22.85 1.74 1.39
N PRO A 200 22.60 2.99 0.96
CA PRO A 200 21.52 3.79 1.52
C PRO A 200 20.15 3.18 1.21
N SER A 201 19.21 3.37 2.13
CA SER A 201 17.81 2.93 2.02
C SER A 201 16.88 4.11 2.32
N THR A 202 15.66 4.07 1.81
CA THR A 202 14.71 5.18 1.98
C THR A 202 13.96 5.00 3.29
N ILE A 203 14.07 5.98 4.20
CA ILE A 203 13.23 6.09 5.39
C ILE A 203 12.28 7.28 5.20
N GLY A 204 10.97 7.03 5.22
CA GLY A 204 9.96 8.10 5.11
C GLY A 204 9.86 8.95 6.40
N ILE A 205 9.47 10.22 6.27
CA ILE A 205 9.13 11.07 7.44
C ILE A 205 7.96 10.46 8.20
N ASP A 206 6.97 9.94 7.47
CA ASP A 206 5.86 9.13 7.99
C ASP A 206 6.33 7.96 8.86
N THR A 207 7.45 7.32 8.52
CA THR A 207 8.02 6.18 9.24
C THR A 207 8.72 6.64 10.51
N LEU A 208 9.44 7.77 10.47
CA LEU A 208 10.01 8.40 11.66
C LEU A 208 8.91 8.74 12.68
N VAL A 209 7.81 9.33 12.20
CA VAL A 209 6.65 9.73 13.01
C VAL A 209 5.91 8.51 13.56
N ARG A 210 5.57 7.55 12.70
CA ARG A 210 4.85 6.32 13.08
C ARG A 210 5.65 5.47 14.06
N SER A 211 6.99 5.50 13.95
CA SER A 211 7.88 4.83 14.90
C SER A 211 8.17 5.66 16.15
N GLU A 212 7.48 6.78 16.33
CA GLU A 212 7.62 7.71 17.45
C GLU A 212 9.07 8.20 17.69
N GLY A 213 9.89 8.23 16.64
CA GLY A 213 11.31 8.58 16.74
C GLY A 213 12.16 7.53 17.47
N VAL A 214 11.56 6.41 17.88
CA VAL A 214 12.21 5.28 18.53
C VAL A 214 12.74 4.33 17.47
N ILE A 215 13.76 4.79 16.74
CA ILE A 215 14.50 3.99 15.76
C ILE A 215 15.98 4.05 16.17
N PRO A 216 16.70 2.93 16.25
CA PRO A 216 18.12 2.93 16.58
C PRO A 216 18.91 3.85 15.64
N GLU A 217 19.72 4.75 16.21
CA GLU A 217 20.49 5.72 15.42
C GLU A 217 21.46 5.04 14.46
N ILE A 218 21.99 3.87 14.84
CA ILE A 218 22.87 3.07 13.97
C ILE A 218 22.15 2.58 12.71
N PHE A 219 20.87 2.23 12.81
CA PHE A 219 20.05 1.84 11.67
C PHE A 219 19.76 3.04 10.77
N LEU A 220 19.39 4.20 11.35
CA LEU A 220 19.17 5.43 10.59
C LEU A 220 20.45 5.85 9.84
N ARG A 221 21.59 5.84 10.52
CA ARG A 221 22.89 6.18 9.93
C ARG A 221 23.28 5.18 8.83
N GLY A 222 23.08 3.88 9.07
CA GLY A 222 23.31 2.82 8.08
C GLY A 222 22.41 2.97 6.84
N ALA A 223 21.17 3.42 7.03
CA ALA A 223 20.26 3.74 5.93
C ALA A 223 20.65 5.03 5.18
N GLY A 224 21.62 5.80 5.67
CA GLY A 224 22.11 7.03 5.04
C GLY A 224 21.39 8.30 5.50
N VAL A 225 20.65 8.26 6.62
CA VAL A 225 20.03 9.45 7.21
C VAL A 225 21.12 10.36 7.79
N PRO A 226 21.18 11.65 7.42
CA PRO A 226 22.18 12.58 7.96
C PRO A 226 22.06 12.76 9.48
N ASP A 227 23.18 12.89 10.20
CA ASP A 227 23.20 13.05 11.67
C ASP A 227 22.35 14.25 12.15
N ILE A 228 22.26 15.33 11.38
CA ILE A 228 21.38 16.46 11.69
C ILE A 228 19.91 16.03 11.76
N ILE A 229 19.45 15.19 10.82
CA ILE A 229 18.08 14.67 10.82
C ILE A 229 17.88 13.68 11.97
N ILE A 230 18.88 12.84 12.27
CA ILE A 230 18.85 11.91 13.41
C ILE A 230 18.68 12.68 14.73
N ALA A 231 19.44 13.77 14.92
CA ALA A 231 19.33 14.61 16.10
C ALA A 231 17.93 15.23 16.26
N TYR A 232 17.30 15.65 15.15
CA TYR A 232 15.95 16.19 15.16
C TYR A 232 14.86 15.11 15.20
N ALA A 233 15.12 13.86 14.82
CA ALA A 233 14.11 12.80 14.70
C ALA A 233 13.31 12.60 16.00
N ARG A 234 13.96 12.67 17.16
CA ARG A 234 13.26 12.59 18.47
C ARG A 234 12.42 13.83 18.75
N SER A 235 12.89 15.02 18.35
CA SER A 235 12.16 16.28 18.54
C SER A 235 10.96 16.44 17.61
N LEU A 236 11.01 15.82 16.42
CA LEU A 236 9.92 15.83 15.43
C LEU A 236 8.68 15.08 15.93
N VAL A 237 8.83 14.18 16.91
CA VAL A 237 7.73 13.39 17.49
C VAL A 237 7.28 13.94 18.85
N ALA A 238 8.11 14.75 19.53
CA ALA A 238 7.77 15.35 20.83
C ALA A 238 6.61 16.36 20.76
N ASN A 239 6.37 16.95 19.58
CA ASN A 239 5.08 17.53 19.29
C ASN A 239 4.27 16.45 18.57
N PRO A 240 3.06 16.09 19.03
CA PRO A 240 2.12 15.44 18.15
C PRO A 240 1.93 16.40 16.99
N ILE A 241 2.65 16.17 15.90
CA ILE A 241 2.28 16.80 14.65
C ILE A 241 0.98 16.05 14.34
N GLU A 242 -0.13 16.67 14.73
CA GLU A 242 -1.45 16.18 14.39
C GLU A 242 -1.57 16.34 12.88
N TYR A 243 -0.98 15.39 12.17
CA TYR A 243 -0.85 15.43 10.74
C TYR A 243 -2.20 15.09 10.12
N TYR A 244 -3.11 16.05 10.10
CA TYR A 244 -4.41 15.87 9.46
C TYR A 244 -4.21 15.73 7.96
N THR A 245 -4.77 14.65 7.45
CA THR A 245 -4.86 14.33 6.03
C THR A 245 -6.33 14.40 5.64
N CYS A 246 -6.63 15.27 4.67
CA CYS A 246 -7.98 15.47 4.16
C CYS A 246 -8.01 15.15 2.66
N PHE A 247 -9.01 14.39 2.23
CA PHE A 247 -9.37 14.30 0.82
C PHE A 247 -10.52 15.25 0.53
N LEU A 248 -10.37 16.06 -0.51
CA LEU A 248 -11.42 16.93 -1.01
C LEU A 248 -12.04 16.29 -2.25
N SER A 249 -13.23 15.70 -2.06
CA SER A 249 -14.06 15.12 -3.13
C SER A 249 -15.00 16.18 -3.69
N TYR A 250 -14.97 16.39 -5.00
CA TYR A 250 -15.71 17.45 -5.70
C TYR A 250 -15.90 17.14 -7.18
N SER A 251 -16.96 17.69 -7.77
CA SER A 251 -17.15 17.69 -9.22
C SER A 251 -16.15 18.64 -9.88
N SER A 252 -15.59 18.30 -11.04
CA SER A 252 -14.69 19.23 -11.76
C SER A 252 -15.36 20.55 -12.17
N LYS A 253 -16.70 20.62 -12.15
CA LYS A 253 -17.43 21.88 -12.29
C LYS A 253 -17.28 22.84 -11.10
N ASP A 254 -16.87 22.32 -9.94
CA ASP A 254 -16.66 23.07 -8.70
C ASP A 254 -15.17 23.36 -8.41
N GLU A 255 -14.29 23.17 -9.40
CA GLU A 255 -12.83 23.27 -9.27
C GLU A 255 -12.35 24.60 -8.65
N ALA A 256 -12.94 25.73 -9.06
CA ALA A 256 -12.55 27.03 -8.52
C ALA A 256 -12.81 27.17 -7.00
N PHE A 257 -13.86 26.52 -6.48
CA PHE A 257 -14.08 26.45 -5.03
C PHE A 257 -13.07 25.51 -4.38
N ALA A 258 -12.86 24.33 -4.99
CA ALA A 258 -11.98 23.32 -4.46
C ALA A 258 -10.53 23.82 -4.34
N GLU A 259 -9.99 24.47 -5.37
CA GLU A 259 -8.66 25.08 -5.36
C GLU A 259 -8.49 26.11 -4.25
N ARG A 260 -9.48 26.98 -4.07
CA ARG A 260 -9.47 28.00 -3.01
C ARG A 260 -9.46 27.36 -1.63
N LEU A 261 -10.36 26.40 -1.40
CA LEU A 261 -10.43 25.69 -0.12
C LEU A 261 -9.13 24.92 0.16
N HIS A 262 -8.58 24.23 -0.84
CA HIS A 262 -7.32 23.54 -0.73
C HIS A 262 -6.17 24.49 -0.37
N ALA A 263 -6.02 25.62 -1.07
CA ALA A 263 -4.99 26.61 -0.79
C ALA A 263 -5.08 27.16 0.65
N ASP A 264 -6.30 27.50 1.09
CA ASP A 264 -6.54 28.02 2.44
C ASP A 264 -6.26 26.95 3.51
N LEU A 265 -6.61 25.67 3.27
CA LEU A 265 -6.26 24.55 4.15
C LEU A 265 -4.74 24.36 4.27
N GLN A 266 -4.02 24.37 3.15
CA GLN A 266 -2.56 24.23 3.12
C GLN A 266 -1.88 25.40 3.86
N SER A 267 -2.39 26.63 3.71
CA SER A 267 -1.88 27.81 4.44
C SER A 267 -2.04 27.69 5.97
N LYS A 268 -2.98 26.85 6.42
CA LYS A 268 -3.23 26.54 7.84
C LYS A 268 -2.55 25.25 8.28
N GLY A 269 -1.68 24.67 7.45
CA GLY A 269 -0.93 23.45 7.75
C GLY A 269 -1.74 22.16 7.65
N VAL A 270 -2.94 22.20 7.08
CA VAL A 270 -3.75 21.00 6.83
C VAL A 270 -3.31 20.36 5.52
N ARG A 271 -2.89 19.08 5.56
CA ARG A 271 -2.52 18.35 4.35
C ARG A 271 -3.79 17.92 3.63
N CYS A 272 -4.09 18.57 2.53
CA CYS A 272 -5.26 18.26 1.72
C CYS A 272 -4.82 17.73 0.35
N TRP A 273 -5.48 16.69 -0.14
CA TRP A 273 -5.34 16.18 -1.52
C TRP A 273 -6.66 16.29 -2.25
N PHE A 274 -6.59 16.62 -3.54
CA PHE A 274 -7.75 16.61 -4.43
C PHE A 274 -8.17 15.17 -4.75
N ALA A 275 -9.48 14.96 -4.80
CA ALA A 275 -10.13 13.74 -5.27
C ALA A 275 -11.30 14.10 -6.22
N PRO A 276 -11.02 14.70 -7.40
CA PRO A 276 -12.07 15.10 -8.33
C PRO A 276 -12.82 13.89 -8.89
N GLU A 277 -14.13 14.04 -9.06
CA GLU A 277 -15.05 12.97 -9.52
C GLU A 277 -14.77 12.49 -10.95
N ASP A 278 -14.16 13.33 -11.78
CA ASP A 278 -13.84 13.04 -13.18
C ASP A 278 -12.47 12.37 -13.39
N LEU A 279 -11.72 12.09 -12.31
CA LEU A 279 -10.64 11.09 -12.31
C LEU A 279 -11.24 9.68 -12.50
N ARG A 280 -11.83 9.43 -13.66
CA ARG A 280 -12.09 8.10 -14.20
C ARG A 280 -10.75 7.46 -14.57
N ILE A 281 -9.94 7.12 -13.57
CA ILE A 281 -8.84 6.19 -13.74
C ILE A 281 -9.41 4.81 -13.43
N GLY A 282 -9.40 3.94 -14.44
CA GLY A 282 -9.92 2.58 -14.35
C GLY A 282 -9.36 1.82 -13.14
N GLU A 283 -10.08 0.77 -12.76
CA GLU A 283 -9.90 -0.14 -11.62
C GLU A 283 -8.42 -0.48 -11.24
N LYS A 284 -7.46 -0.30 -12.15
CA LYS A 284 -6.02 -0.49 -11.95
C LYS A 284 -5.30 0.57 -11.08
N PHE A 285 -5.90 1.73 -10.78
CA PHE A 285 -5.27 2.73 -9.91
C PHE A 285 -5.71 2.64 -8.44
N TRP A 286 -6.89 2.06 -8.19
CA TRP A 286 -7.38 1.77 -6.83
C TRP A 286 -6.45 0.81 -6.09
N HIS A 287 -5.85 -0.13 -6.81
CA HIS A 287 -4.82 -1.01 -6.26
C HIS A 287 -3.45 -0.35 -6.04
N ARG A 288 -3.22 0.87 -6.55
CA ARG A 288 -1.93 1.59 -6.40
C ARG A 288 -1.94 2.66 -5.32
N ILE A 289 -3.09 3.27 -5.04
CA ILE A 289 -3.29 4.09 -3.84
C ILE A 289 -3.99 3.21 -2.80
N ASP A 290 -3.22 2.22 -2.33
CA ASP A 290 -3.31 1.57 -1.02
C ASP A 290 -4.63 1.90 -0.27
N GLU A 291 -5.63 1.02 -0.34
CA GLU A 291 -6.82 1.12 0.52
C GLU A 291 -6.42 1.17 2.01
N SER A 292 -5.22 0.68 2.33
CA SER A 292 -4.53 0.78 3.62
C SER A 292 -4.06 2.20 4.00
N ILE A 293 -3.88 3.12 3.04
CA ILE A 293 -3.48 4.52 3.28
C ILE A 293 -4.68 5.43 3.51
N ARG A 294 -5.86 5.11 2.94
CA ARG A 294 -7.11 5.85 3.24
C ARG A 294 -7.66 5.59 4.64
N ILE A 295 -6.96 4.80 5.46
CA ILE A 295 -7.41 4.32 6.77
C ILE A 295 -7.56 5.45 7.81
N TYR A 296 -6.88 6.60 7.68
CA TYR A 296 -6.90 7.69 8.68
C TYR A 296 -7.44 9.04 8.20
N ASP A 297 -7.80 9.14 6.92
CA ASP A 297 -7.98 10.45 6.30
C ASP A 297 -9.44 10.93 6.41
N ARG A 298 -9.61 12.23 6.68
CA ARG A 298 -10.91 12.91 6.71
C ARG A 298 -11.38 13.15 5.28
N LEU A 299 -12.63 12.83 4.99
CA LEU A 299 -13.24 13.05 3.68
C LEU A 299 -14.11 14.31 3.74
N MET A 300 -13.72 15.34 2.99
CA MET A 300 -14.57 16.49 2.71
C MET A 300 -15.27 16.26 1.38
N VAL A 301 -16.60 16.23 1.38
CA VAL A 301 -17.39 16.02 0.17
C VAL A 301 -18.11 17.32 -0.19
N VAL A 302 -17.84 17.83 -1.39
CA VAL A 302 -18.50 19.01 -1.93
C VAL A 302 -19.82 18.61 -2.58
N LEU A 303 -20.92 19.09 -2.01
CA LEU A 303 -22.30 18.85 -2.42
C LEU A 303 -22.81 20.08 -3.18
N SER A 304 -22.92 19.93 -4.49
CA SER A 304 -23.45 20.91 -5.44
C SER A 304 -24.47 20.23 -6.36
N GLU A 305 -25.16 21.00 -7.20
CA GLU A 305 -26.01 20.47 -8.27
C GLU A 305 -25.27 19.50 -9.20
N HIS A 306 -23.94 19.58 -9.25
CA HIS A 306 -23.09 18.76 -10.10
C HIS A 306 -22.63 17.45 -9.46
N SER A 307 -22.76 17.30 -8.14
CA SER A 307 -22.21 16.15 -7.40
C SER A 307 -23.27 15.34 -6.65
N VAL A 308 -24.40 15.95 -6.26
CA VAL A 308 -25.43 15.28 -5.44
C VAL A 308 -26.20 14.17 -6.18
N THR A 309 -26.07 14.07 -7.50
CA THR A 309 -26.64 12.98 -8.32
C THR A 309 -25.58 11.97 -8.76
N SER A 310 -24.32 12.16 -8.35
CA SER A 310 -23.18 11.33 -8.72
C SER A 310 -23.18 10.02 -7.92
N GLU A 311 -23.23 8.87 -8.62
CA GLU A 311 -23.05 7.54 -8.00
C GLU A 311 -21.74 7.45 -7.22
N TRP A 312 -20.73 8.21 -7.64
CA TRP A 312 -19.44 8.28 -6.98
C TRP A 312 -19.54 8.87 -5.57
N VAL A 313 -20.22 10.01 -5.44
CA VAL A 313 -20.45 10.68 -4.15
C VAL A 313 -21.22 9.78 -3.20
N GLU A 314 -22.24 9.09 -3.69
CA GLU A 314 -22.99 8.09 -2.91
C GLU A 314 -22.05 7.00 -2.35
N ARG A 315 -21.20 6.41 -3.20
CA ARG A 315 -20.24 5.37 -2.77
C ARG A 315 -19.24 5.89 -1.73
N GLU A 316 -18.66 7.07 -1.94
CA GLU A 316 -17.69 7.64 -0.99
C GLU A 316 -18.33 7.95 0.37
N VAL A 317 -19.54 8.49 0.37
CA VAL A 317 -20.32 8.76 1.59
C VAL A 317 -20.64 7.48 2.33
N MET A 318 -21.12 6.44 1.62
CA MET A 318 -21.44 5.15 2.22
C MET A 318 -20.19 4.49 2.83
N ALA A 319 -19.07 4.50 2.11
CA ALA A 319 -17.80 3.98 2.61
C ALA A 319 -17.32 4.74 3.87
N ALA A 320 -17.52 6.06 3.90
CA ALA A 320 -17.19 6.86 5.07
C ALA A 320 -18.05 6.47 6.29
N PHE A 321 -19.37 6.33 6.13
CA PHE A 321 -20.25 5.91 7.23
C PHE A 321 -19.90 4.50 7.77
N GLU A 322 -19.60 3.56 6.88
CA GLU A 322 -19.17 2.21 7.29
C GLU A 322 -17.88 2.27 8.13
N LYS A 323 -16.94 3.12 7.74
CA LYS A 323 -15.68 3.35 8.45
C LYS A 323 -15.89 3.97 9.84
N GLU A 324 -16.79 4.93 9.97
CA GLU A 324 -17.12 5.58 11.25
C GLU A 324 -17.76 4.60 12.23
N SER A 325 -18.68 3.74 11.75
CA SER A 325 -19.33 2.69 12.54
C SER A 325 -18.32 1.73 13.18
N LYS A 326 -17.28 1.34 12.43
CA LYS A 326 -16.22 0.44 12.92
C LYS A 326 -15.28 1.11 13.94
N ARG A 327 -15.14 2.45 13.93
CA ARG A 327 -14.05 3.15 14.63
C ARG A 327 -14.46 4.15 15.69
N LYS A 328 -15.74 4.52 15.78
CA LYS A 328 -16.24 5.57 16.68
C LYS A 328 -15.49 6.91 16.54
N MET A 329 -15.10 7.26 15.31
CA MET A 329 -14.47 8.54 14.97
C MET A 329 -15.18 9.14 13.77
N THR A 330 -15.39 10.46 13.77
CA THR A 330 -15.92 11.18 12.60
C THR A 330 -14.86 11.33 11.51
N VAL A 331 -15.20 10.93 10.29
CA VAL A 331 -14.35 11.03 9.10
C VAL A 331 -15.04 11.80 7.97
N LEU A 332 -16.37 11.93 7.96
CA LEU A 332 -17.12 12.58 6.88
C LEU A 332 -17.48 14.05 7.21
N PHE A 333 -17.08 14.98 6.35
CA PHE A 333 -17.29 16.42 6.47
C PHE A 333 -17.99 16.98 5.22
N PRO A 334 -19.32 16.94 5.14
CA PRO A 334 -20.06 17.42 3.97
C PRO A 334 -20.04 18.95 3.91
N ILE A 335 -19.83 19.49 2.71
CA ILE A 335 -19.80 20.93 2.39
C ILE A 335 -20.82 21.18 1.29
N ARG A 336 -21.66 22.20 1.40
CA ARG A 336 -22.62 22.55 0.33
C ARG A 336 -22.27 23.86 -0.37
N LEU A 337 -22.39 23.86 -1.69
CA LEU A 337 -22.23 25.04 -2.55
C LEU A 337 -23.57 25.63 -3.03
N ASP A 338 -24.64 24.85 -2.93
CA ASP A 338 -26.01 25.27 -3.24
C ASP A 338 -27.01 24.52 -2.36
N ASP A 339 -28.30 24.62 -2.68
CA ASP A 339 -29.37 23.95 -1.94
C ASP A 339 -29.81 22.62 -2.60
N SER A 340 -29.08 22.09 -3.58
CA SER A 340 -29.50 20.88 -4.33
C SER A 340 -29.67 19.68 -3.42
N ILE A 341 -28.73 19.44 -2.48
CA ILE A 341 -28.85 18.38 -1.46
C ILE A 341 -30.10 18.53 -0.60
N MET A 342 -30.60 19.75 -0.41
CA MET A 342 -31.81 20.01 0.38
C MET A 342 -33.09 19.75 -0.43
N GLN A 343 -33.01 19.84 -1.76
CA GLN A 343 -34.13 19.83 -2.71
C GLN A 343 -34.31 18.50 -3.45
N LEU A 344 -33.45 17.49 -3.22
CA LEU A 344 -33.58 16.17 -3.84
C LEU A 344 -34.96 15.53 -3.58
N ASP A 345 -35.62 15.11 -4.65
CA ASP A 345 -36.89 14.39 -4.63
C ASP A 345 -36.94 13.35 -5.77
N PRO A 346 -37.03 12.03 -5.48
CA PRO A 346 -37.04 11.44 -4.15
C PRO A 346 -35.68 11.58 -3.45
N MET A 347 -35.69 11.79 -2.13
CA MET A 347 -34.47 11.89 -1.32
C MET A 347 -33.78 10.51 -1.19
N PRO A 348 -32.54 10.34 -1.68
CA PRO A 348 -31.80 9.09 -1.52
C PRO A 348 -31.44 8.81 -0.04
N PRO A 349 -31.30 7.53 0.37
CA PRO A 349 -30.96 7.17 1.74
C PRO A 349 -29.67 7.85 2.26
N TRP A 350 -28.59 7.83 1.48
CA TRP A 350 -27.31 8.43 1.88
C TRP A 350 -27.42 9.93 2.14
N ALA A 351 -28.22 10.65 1.33
CA ALA A 351 -28.43 12.09 1.46
C ALA A 351 -29.30 12.40 2.70
N SER A 352 -30.31 11.56 2.96
CA SER A 352 -31.08 11.61 4.21
C SER A 352 -30.19 11.40 5.44
N ASP A 353 -29.26 10.45 5.38
CA ASP A 353 -28.32 10.17 6.47
C ASP A 353 -27.36 11.34 6.73
N ILE A 354 -26.82 11.95 5.67
CA ILE A 354 -26.04 13.20 5.82
C ILE A 354 -26.86 14.27 6.51
N LYS A 355 -28.09 14.54 6.06
CA LYS A 355 -28.94 15.61 6.62
C LYS A 355 -29.30 15.36 8.09
N ARG A 356 -29.50 14.10 8.49
CA ARG A 356 -29.87 13.73 9.86
C ARG A 356 -28.68 13.68 10.81
N GLN A 357 -27.55 13.19 10.33
CA GLN A 357 -26.43 12.79 11.19
C GLN A 357 -25.23 13.75 11.13
N ARG A 358 -25.16 14.67 10.15
CA ARG A 358 -23.97 15.51 9.94
C ARG A 358 -24.32 16.99 9.89
N HIS A 359 -23.38 17.80 10.35
CA HIS A 359 -23.38 19.23 10.06
C HIS A 359 -22.82 19.47 8.66
N ILE A 360 -23.64 20.03 7.77
CA ILE A 360 -23.21 20.40 6.42
C ILE A 360 -22.64 21.82 6.46
N GLY A 361 -21.34 21.95 6.14
CA GLY A 361 -20.67 23.24 6.04
C GLY A 361 -21.28 24.09 4.93
N ASP A 362 -21.78 25.28 5.26
CA ASP A 362 -22.44 26.16 4.29
C ASP A 362 -21.43 27.07 3.60
N PHE A 363 -21.13 26.78 2.34
CA PHE A 363 -20.22 27.54 1.49
C PHE A 363 -20.93 28.15 0.27
N ARG A 364 -22.26 28.29 0.29
CA ARG A 364 -23.04 28.83 -0.84
C ARG A 364 -22.57 30.22 -1.31
N GLN A 365 -22.04 31.02 -0.39
CA GLN A 365 -21.51 32.36 -0.68
C GLN A 365 -19.98 32.38 -0.62
N TRP A 366 -19.30 31.29 -1.03
CA TRP A 366 -17.84 31.18 -0.94
C TRP A 366 -17.08 32.31 -1.65
N LYS A 367 -17.67 32.94 -2.68
CA LYS A 367 -17.08 34.11 -3.36
C LYS A 367 -17.03 35.37 -2.47
N ASN A 368 -17.89 35.48 -1.45
CA ASN A 368 -17.81 36.54 -0.45
C ASN A 368 -16.75 36.20 0.61
N HIS A 369 -15.74 37.06 0.77
CA HIS A 369 -14.59 36.81 1.65
C HIS A 369 -15.01 36.56 3.11
N ASP A 370 -15.85 37.42 3.69
CA ASP A 370 -16.19 37.34 5.12
C ASP A 370 -17.05 36.12 5.44
N VAL A 371 -18.03 35.83 4.57
CA VAL A 371 -18.91 34.66 4.72
C VAL A 371 -18.09 33.37 4.58
N TYR A 372 -17.21 33.33 3.57
CA TYR A 372 -16.27 32.22 3.39
C TYR A 372 -15.37 32.02 4.60
N GLN A 373 -14.71 33.07 5.11
CA GLN A 373 -13.80 32.95 6.24
C GLN A 373 -14.50 32.46 7.50
N LYS A 374 -15.77 32.86 7.71
CA LYS A 374 -16.59 32.36 8.82
C LYS A 374 -16.90 30.86 8.67
N ALA A 375 -17.28 30.41 7.47
CA ALA A 375 -17.52 29.00 7.17
C ALA A 375 -16.22 28.17 7.28
N PHE A 376 -15.11 28.69 6.76
CA PHE A 376 -13.80 28.07 6.78
C PHE A 376 -13.25 27.88 8.20
N LYS A 377 -13.36 28.90 9.08
CA LYS A 377 -12.98 28.76 10.50
C LYS A 377 -13.78 27.68 11.21
N ARG A 378 -15.06 27.54 10.88
CA ARG A 378 -15.91 26.47 11.43
C ARG A 378 -15.45 25.11 10.93
N LEU A 379 -15.21 24.98 9.63
CA LEU A 379 -14.68 23.76 9.03
C LEU A 379 -13.35 23.35 9.67
N LEU A 380 -12.40 24.26 9.86
CA LEU A 380 -11.13 23.97 10.53
C LEU A 380 -11.31 23.43 11.95
N ARG A 381 -12.28 23.95 12.70
CA ARG A 381 -12.60 23.46 14.05
C ARG A 381 -13.21 22.07 13.99
N ASP A 382 -14.11 21.82 13.05
CA ASP A 382 -14.74 20.51 12.87
C ASP A 382 -13.69 19.48 12.38
N LEU A 383 -12.67 19.92 11.64
CA LEU A 383 -11.50 19.14 11.24
C LEU A 383 -10.47 18.87 12.36
N GLN A 384 -10.69 19.34 13.59
CA GLN A 384 -9.88 18.93 14.75
C GLN A 384 -10.43 17.63 15.37
N PRO A 385 -9.60 16.77 16.00
CA PRO A 385 -10.04 15.55 16.64
C PRO A 385 -10.77 15.89 17.93
N GLU A 386 -11.77 15.08 18.28
CA GLU A 386 -12.37 15.18 19.60
C GLU A 386 -11.27 14.95 20.64
N LYS A 387 -11.02 15.95 21.49
CA LYS A 387 -10.09 15.78 22.62
C LYS A 387 -10.63 14.65 23.47
N THR A 388 -9.92 13.53 23.53
CA THR A 388 -10.22 12.47 24.50
C THR A 388 -10.25 13.13 25.88
N PRO A 389 -11.28 12.92 26.71
CA PRO A 389 -11.24 13.37 28.09
C PRO A 389 -9.94 12.83 28.70
N LYS A 390 -9.12 13.72 29.25
CA LYS A 390 -8.01 13.29 30.10
C LYS A 390 -8.65 12.52 31.24
N GLY A 391 -8.52 11.19 31.24
CA GLY A 391 -8.88 10.38 32.40
C GLY A 391 -8.05 10.87 33.58
N GLU A 392 -8.73 11.30 34.63
CA GLU A 392 -8.17 11.49 35.97
C GLU A 392 -7.75 10.14 36.58
#